data_AF-A0A7C5T417-F1
#
_entry.id   AF-A0A7C5T417-F1
#
_cell.length_a   1.000
_cell.length_b   1.000
_cell.length_c   1.000
_cell.angle_alpha   90.00
_cell.angle_beta   90.00
_cell.angle_gamma   90.00
#
_symmetry.space_group_name_H-M   'P 1'
#
loop_
_entity.id
_entity.type
_entity.pdbx_description
1 polymer ?
#
loop_
_entity_poly.entity_id
_entity_poly.type
_entity_poly.pdbx_seq_one_letter_code
_entity_poly.pdbx_strand_id
1 'polypeptide(L)'
;MAARRAKRETRVAIAREVPGLGVFVVFVLRGVKGLEKVLLVDGESLGDAVRRYSAVLVDPGSPPPKGLEGIWSTVVKYWEVLGKLSVELENLLRSSAG
;
A
#
# COMPACT_ATOMS: atom_id res chain seq x y z
N MET A 1 -2.59 -24.51 -15.33
CA MET A 1 -3.63 -23.83 -14.52
C MET A 1 -3.13 -23.24 -13.20
N ALA A 2 -2.07 -23.77 -12.56
CA ALA A 2 -1.56 -23.27 -11.27
C ALA A 2 -1.05 -21.81 -11.28
N ALA A 3 -0.36 -21.37 -12.34
CA ALA A 3 0.21 -20.02 -12.42
C ALA A 3 -0.83 -18.88 -12.42
N ARG A 4 -2.04 -19.12 -12.95
CA ARG A 4 -3.16 -18.15 -12.90
C ARG A 4 -3.78 -18.05 -11.50
N ARG A 5 -3.66 -19.10 -10.69
CA ARG A 5 -4.19 -19.16 -9.32
C ARG A 5 -3.25 -18.43 -8.36
N ALA A 6 -1.95 -18.67 -8.48
CA ALA A 6 -0.91 -17.96 -7.73
C ALA A 6 -1.00 -16.43 -7.92
N LYS A 7 -1.17 -15.95 -9.16
CA LYS A 7 -1.38 -14.51 -9.46
C LYS A 7 -2.66 -13.91 -8.88
N ARG A 8 -3.69 -14.71 -8.58
CA ARG A 8 -4.97 -14.25 -7.98
C ARG A 8 -4.94 -14.21 -6.45
N GLU A 9 -3.93 -14.84 -5.86
CA GLU A 9 -3.76 -14.96 -4.40
C GLU A 9 -2.65 -14.05 -3.87
N THR A 10 -1.78 -13.51 -4.73
CA THR A 10 -0.80 -12.51 -4.34
C THR A 10 -1.50 -11.28 -3.76
N ARG A 11 -1.31 -11.06 -2.46
CA ARG A 11 -1.73 -9.84 -1.77
C ARG A 11 -0.50 -9.00 -1.49
N VAL A 12 -0.47 -7.81 -2.05
CA VAL A 12 0.63 -6.85 -1.82
C VAL A 12 0.10 -5.71 -0.99
N ALA A 13 0.77 -5.41 0.11
CA ALA A 13 0.56 -4.17 0.83
C ALA A 13 1.53 -3.11 0.30
N ILE A 14 0.99 -1.94 -0.06
CA ILE A 14 1.79 -0.73 -0.21
C ILE A 14 1.47 0.18 0.97
N ALA A 15 2.49 0.71 1.63
CA ALA A 15 2.33 1.52 2.83
C ALA A 15 3.06 2.84 2.68
N ARG A 16 2.39 3.94 3.04
CA ARG A 16 2.96 5.28 3.03
C ARG A 16 2.64 5.97 4.35
N GLU A 17 3.67 6.58 4.93
CA GLU A 17 3.51 7.41 6.12
C GLU A 17 2.72 8.67 5.77
N VAL A 18 1.83 9.09 6.68
CA VAL A 18 1.23 10.42 6.65
C VAL A 18 2.18 11.37 7.38
N PRO A 19 2.72 12.39 6.69
CA PRO A 19 3.77 13.23 7.26
C PRO A 19 3.35 13.88 8.58
N GLY A 20 4.21 13.77 9.58
CA GLY A 20 4.04 14.44 10.87
C GLY A 20 2.99 13.82 11.81
N LEU A 21 2.37 12.70 11.43
CA LEU A 21 1.32 12.06 12.23
C LEU A 21 1.72 10.71 12.82
N GLY A 22 2.83 10.11 12.40
CA GLY A 22 3.26 8.79 12.90
C GLY A 22 2.30 7.65 12.53
N VAL A 23 1.41 7.86 11.57
CA VAL A 23 0.45 6.88 11.04
C VAL A 23 0.75 6.56 9.59
N PHE A 24 0.37 5.38 9.16
CA PHE A 24 0.54 4.88 7.80
C PHE A 24 -0.82 4.60 7.17
N VAL A 25 -0.99 5.07 5.93
CA VAL A 25 -2.06 4.59 5.07
C VAL A 25 -1.52 3.39 4.30
N VAL A 26 -2.24 2.27 4.38
CA VAL A 26 -1.84 1.01 3.73
C VAL A 26 -2.92 0.60 2.74
N PHE A 27 -2.54 0.42 1.48
CA PHE A 27 -3.40 -0.17 0.48
C PHE A 27 -3.02 -1.63 0.28
N VAL A 28 -4.00 -2.51 0.39
CA VAL A 28 -3.86 -3.94 0.09
C VAL A 28 -4.39 -4.17 -1.31
N LEU A 29 -3.51 -4.65 -2.19
CA LEU A 29 -3.80 -4.95 -3.58
C LEU A 29 -3.90 -6.46 -3.76
N ARG A 30 -4.92 -6.93 -4.49
CA ARG A 30 -5.12 -8.36 -4.78
C ARG A 30 -4.87 -8.67 -6.23
N GLY A 31 -3.70 -9.22 -6.54
CA GLY A 31 -3.32 -9.60 -7.89
C GLY A 31 -3.60 -8.49 -8.91
N VAL A 32 -4.25 -8.85 -10.02
CA VAL A 32 -4.71 -7.89 -11.06
C VAL A 32 -6.09 -7.29 -10.77
N LYS A 33 -6.75 -7.62 -9.65
CA LYS A 33 -8.08 -7.09 -9.33
C LYS A 33 -8.03 -5.64 -8.81
N GLY A 34 -6.85 -5.15 -8.43
CA GLY A 34 -6.66 -3.81 -7.89
C GLY A 34 -6.82 -3.76 -6.36
N LEU A 35 -7.30 -2.62 -5.87
CA LEU A 35 -7.45 -2.35 -4.44
C LEU A 35 -8.49 -3.27 -3.79
N GLU A 36 -8.06 -4.02 -2.79
CA GLU A 36 -8.89 -4.90 -1.95
C GLU A 36 -9.30 -4.20 -0.65
N LYS A 37 -8.37 -3.49 0.01
CA LYS A 37 -8.61 -2.86 1.29
C LYS A 37 -7.72 -1.63 1.51
N VAL A 38 -8.23 -0.66 2.25
CA VAL A 38 -7.46 0.45 2.83
C VAL A 38 -7.41 0.28 4.34
N LEU A 39 -6.25 0.52 4.94
CA LEU A 39 -6.02 0.55 6.37
C LEU A 39 -5.37 1.87 6.75
N LEU A 40 -5.72 2.38 7.93
CA LEU A 40 -4.95 3.39 8.64
C LEU A 40 -4.37 2.70 9.87
N VAL A 41 -3.06 2.75 10.03
CA VAL A 41 -2.35 1.98 11.06
C VAL A 41 -1.29 2.87 11.69
N ASP A 42 -1.19 2.85 13.02
CA ASP A 42 -0.10 3.52 13.73
C ASP A 42 1.24 2.89 13.38
N GLY A 43 2.32 3.69 13.36
CA GLY A 43 3.66 3.22 12.99
C GLY A 43 4.12 2.01 13.82
N GLU A 44 3.79 1.98 15.10
CA GLU A 44 4.13 0.86 16.01
C GLU A 44 3.42 -0.45 15.63
N SER A 45 2.22 -0.36 15.03
CA SER A 45 1.40 -1.50 14.63
C SER A 45 1.60 -1.93 13.17
N LEU A 46 2.38 -1.16 12.39
CA LEU A 46 2.53 -1.40 10.95
C LEU A 46 3.07 -2.80 10.66
N GLY A 47 4.13 -3.23 11.37
CA GLY A 47 4.76 -4.53 11.17
C GLY A 47 3.77 -5.68 11.33
N ASP A 48 2.95 -5.64 12.38
CA ASP A 48 1.93 -6.66 12.61
C ASP A 48 0.78 -6.60 11.62
N ALA A 49 0.35 -5.40 11.22
CA ALA A 49 -0.72 -5.22 10.24
C ALA A 49 -0.35 -5.78 8.86
N VAL A 50 0.93 -5.70 8.48
CA VAL A 50 1.40 -6.08 7.14
C VAL A 50 2.03 -7.47 7.04
N ARG A 51 2.39 -8.11 8.16
CA ARG A 51 3.10 -9.42 8.20
C ARG A 51 2.43 -10.57 7.43
N ARG A 52 1.12 -10.47 7.23
CA ARG A 52 0.29 -11.51 6.57
C ARG A 52 0.24 -11.39 5.04
N TYR A 53 0.80 -10.33 4.47
CA TYR A 53 0.76 -10.09 3.03
C TYR A 53 1.98 -10.69 2.33
N SER A 54 1.81 -11.07 1.07
CA SER A 54 2.83 -11.75 0.27
C SER A 54 4.04 -10.87 -0.02
N ALA A 55 3.83 -9.55 -0.08
CA ALA A 55 4.87 -8.55 -0.17
C ALA A 55 4.40 -7.26 0.49
N VAL A 56 5.34 -6.52 1.06
CA VAL A 56 5.12 -5.20 1.65
C VAL A 56 6.09 -4.24 0.99
N LEU A 57 5.56 -3.19 0.38
CA LEU A 57 6.34 -2.18 -0.31
C LEU A 57 6.15 -0.85 0.41
N VAL A 58 7.24 -0.37 1.00
CA VAL A 58 7.35 0.98 1.53
C VAL A 58 8.24 1.72 0.55
N ASP A 59 7.67 2.70 -0.14
CA ASP A 59 8.37 3.50 -1.18
C ASP A 59 8.89 2.70 -2.40
N PRO A 60 8.01 2.24 -3.31
CA PRO A 60 8.39 1.58 -4.55
C PRO A 60 9.00 2.56 -5.59
N GLY A 61 10.18 3.11 -5.30
CA GLY A 61 10.99 3.91 -6.24
C GLY A 61 11.92 3.09 -7.15
N SER A 62 11.94 1.76 -6.97
CA SER A 62 12.85 0.82 -7.64
C SER A 62 12.13 -0.05 -8.68
N PRO A 63 12.86 -0.74 -9.59
CA PRO A 63 12.24 -1.73 -10.49
C PRO A 63 11.48 -2.83 -9.71
N PRO A 64 10.47 -3.47 -10.36
CA PRO A 64 9.64 -4.47 -9.71
C PRO A 64 10.47 -5.59 -9.07
N PRO A 65 10.16 -5.99 -7.82
CA PRO A 65 10.69 -7.22 -7.25
C PRO A 65 10.31 -8.43 -8.10
N LYS A 66 11.18 -9.44 -8.12
CA LYS A 66 10.92 -10.69 -8.83
C LYS A 66 9.57 -11.30 -8.41
N GLY A 67 8.75 -11.66 -9.39
CA GLY A 67 7.43 -12.26 -9.17
C GLY A 67 6.28 -11.27 -9.04
N LEU A 68 6.54 -9.96 -9.02
CA LEU A 68 5.52 -8.91 -9.01
C LEU A 68 5.34 -8.19 -10.36
N GLU A 69 6.07 -8.59 -11.40
CA GLU A 69 6.10 -7.91 -12.71
C GLU A 69 4.69 -7.79 -13.31
N GLY A 70 3.86 -8.83 -13.13
CA GLY A 70 2.51 -8.88 -13.66
C GLY A 70 1.49 -7.97 -12.96
N ILE A 71 1.83 -7.39 -11.80
CA ILE A 71 0.95 -6.49 -11.04
C ILE A 71 1.60 -5.13 -10.77
N TRP A 72 2.85 -4.94 -11.20
CA TRP A 72 3.64 -3.75 -10.87
C TRP A 72 3.01 -2.45 -11.37
N SER A 73 2.41 -2.45 -12.57
CA SER A 73 1.69 -1.27 -13.06
C SER A 73 0.52 -0.87 -12.16
N THR A 74 -0.13 -1.85 -11.53
CA THR A 74 -1.20 -1.62 -10.55
C THR A 74 -0.62 -1.06 -9.24
N VAL A 75 0.50 -1.61 -8.78
CA VAL A 75 1.25 -1.11 -7.61
C VAL A 75 1.61 0.37 -7.79
N VAL A 76 2.24 0.73 -8.92
CA VAL A 76 2.64 2.12 -9.22
C VAL A 76 1.44 3.06 -9.25
N LYS A 77 0.37 2.67 -9.95
CA LYS A 77 -0.86 3.49 -10.02
C LYS A 77 -1.44 3.76 -8.62
N TYR A 78 -1.54 2.73 -7.78
CA TYR A 78 -2.09 2.90 -6.44
C TYR A 78 -1.11 3.59 -5.48
N TRP A 79 0.19 3.52 -5.73
CA TRP A 79 1.19 4.30 -5.00
C TRP A 79 1.02 5.81 -5.23
N GLU A 80 0.76 6.24 -6.46
CA GLU A 80 0.46 7.65 -6.76
C GLU A 80 -0.80 8.13 -6.05
N VAL A 81 -1.86 7.30 -6.04
CA VAL A 81 -3.11 7.61 -5.31
C VAL A 81 -2.84 7.71 -3.82
N LEU A 82 -2.06 6.78 -3.27
CA LEU A 82 -1.68 6.77 -1.86
C LEU A 82 -0.88 8.02 -1.48
N GLY A 83 0.00 8.50 -2.36
CA GLY A 83 0.74 9.74 -2.18
C GLY A 83 -0.15 10.98 -2.11
N LYS A 84 -1.16 11.07 -2.97
CA LYS A 84 -2.14 12.17 -2.92
C LYS A 84 -2.97 12.11 -1.63
N LEU A 85 -3.47 10.93 -1.29
CA LEU A 85 -4.30 10.72 -0.10
C LEU A 85 -3.53 11.01 1.20
N SER A 86 -2.25 10.65 1.29
CA SER A 86 -1.44 10.97 2.48
C SER A 86 -1.32 12.49 2.69
N VAL A 87 -1.12 13.25 1.60
CA VAL A 87 -1.03 14.72 1.70
C VAL A 87 -2.38 15.34 2.04
N GLU A 88 -3.47 14.84 1.46
CA GLU A 88 -4.82 15.30 1.80
C GLU A 88 -5.17 15.04 3.27
N LEU A 89 -4.82 13.87 3.81
CA LEU A 89 -5.02 13.53 5.22
C LEU A 89 -4.21 14.42 6.15
N GLU A 90 -2.95 14.70 5.81
CA GLU A 90 -2.14 15.67 6.56
C GLU A 90 -2.82 17.04 6.61
N ASN A 91 -3.28 17.53 5.46
CA ASN A 91 -3.93 18.85 5.37
C ASN A 91 -5.25 18.91 6.17
N LEU A 92 -6.09 17.86 6.09
CA LEU A 92 -7.34 17.78 6.85
C LEU A 92 -7.11 17.76 8.36
N LEU A 93 -6.10 17.03 8.82
CA LEU A 93 -5.80 16.90 10.24
C LEU A 93 -5.12 18.16 10.79
N ARG A 94 -4.29 18.85 9.99
CA ARG A 94 -3.76 20.16 10.34
C ARG A 94 -4.84 21.24 10.41
N SER A 95 -5.80 21.24 9.48
CA SER A 95 -6.85 22.26 9.44
C SER A 95 -7.90 22.11 10.54
N SER A 96 -8.15 20.88 11.01
CA SER A 96 -9.05 20.64 12.14
C SER A 96 -8.45 20.97 13.52
N ALA A 97 -7.14 21.23 13.59
CA ALA A 97 -6.43 21.58 14.81
C ALA A 97 -6.26 23.11 15.00
N GLY A 98 -6.80 23.93 14.09
CA GLY A 98 -6.73 25.39 14.10
C GLY A 98 -8.07 26.07 14.36
#